data_AF-A0A944C2N2-F1
#
_entry.id   AF-A0A944C2N2-F1
#
_cell.length_a   1.000
_cell.length_b   1.000
_cell.length_c   1.000
_cell.angle_alpha   90.00
_cell.angle_beta   90.00
_cell.angle_gamma   90.00
#
_symmetry.space_group_name_H-M   'P 1'
#
loop_
_entity.id
_entity.type
_entity.pdbx_description
1 polymer ?
#
loop_
_entity_poly.entity_id
_entity_poly.type
_entity_poly.pdbx_seq_one_letter_code
_entity_poly.pdbx_strand_id
1 'polypeptide(L)' 'TMDPSARTMIKVNLEDAARADEIFSILMGDKVEPRREFIEKNARYAKDLDI' A
#
# COMPACT_ATOMS: atom_id res chain seq x y z
N THR A 1 15.71 -15.39 -5.82
CA THR A 1 14.37 -15.28 -6.45
C THR A 1 14.37 -15.26 -7.98
N MET A 2 15.47 -15.63 -8.64
CA MET A 2 15.56 -15.63 -10.11
C MET A 2 15.31 -17.00 -10.75
N ASP A 3 15.42 -18.09 -9.98
CA ASP A 3 15.19 -19.44 -10.47
C ASP A 3 13.69 -19.64 -10.79
N PRO A 4 13.31 -19.87 -12.07
CA PRO A 4 11.93 -20.08 -12.46
C PRO A 4 11.27 -21.29 -11.78
N SER A 5 12.06 -22.28 -11.38
CA SER A 5 11.58 -23.53 -10.78
C SER A 5 11.34 -23.44 -9.27
N ALA A 6 11.96 -22.47 -8.59
CA ALA A 6 11.86 -22.28 -7.14
C ALA A 6 11.24 -20.93 -6.73
N ARG A 7 10.86 -20.08 -7.68
CA ARG A 7 10.26 -18.77 -7.38
C ARG A 7 8.74 -18.84 -7.25
N THR A 8 8.22 -18.16 -6.23
CA THR A 8 6.79 -17.89 -6.10
C THR A 8 6.47 -16.56 -6.76
N MET A 9 5.60 -16.60 -7.78
CA MET A 9 5.12 -15.39 -8.47
C MET A 9 3.68 -15.10 -8.04
N ILE A 10 3.40 -13.85 -7.72
CA ILE A 10 2.03 -13.38 -7.45
C ILE A 10 1.63 -12.48 -8.61
N LYS A 11 0.53 -12.83 -9.29
CA LYS A 11 -0.07 -11.98 -10.31
C LYS A 11 -1.06 -11.03 -9.63
N VAL A 12 -0.79 -9.74 -9.70
CA VAL A 12 -1.70 -8.71 -9.18
C VAL A 12 -2.83 -8.52 -10.19
N ASN A 13 -4.07 -8.57 -9.72
CA ASN A 13 -5.26 -8.28 -10.53
C ASN A 13 -5.83 -6.92 -10.10
N LEU A 14 -6.31 -6.14 -11.07
CA LEU A 14 -6.99 -4.87 -10.81
C LEU A 14 -8.51 -5.11 -10.86
N GLU A 15 -9.11 -5.30 -9.70
CA GLU A 15 -10.54 -5.61 -9.58
C GLU A 15 -11.42 -4.35 -9.63
N ASP A 16 -10.94 -3.23 -9.08
CA ASP A 16 -11.65 -1.95 -9.07
C ASP A 16 -10.64 -0.82 -9.29
N ALA A 17 -10.64 -0.27 -10.51
CA ALA A 17 -9.70 0.76 -10.91
C ALA A 17 -9.91 2.08 -10.14
N ALA A 18 -11.16 2.46 -9.86
CA ALA A 18 -11.46 3.72 -9.18
C ALA A 18 -10.99 3.69 -7.72
N ARG A 19 -11.24 2.57 -7.03
CA ARG A 19 -10.76 2.38 -5.65
C ARG A 19 -9.24 2.29 -5.58
N ALA A 20 -8.60 1.66 -6.56
CA ALA A 20 -7.14 1.59 -6.62
C ALA A 20 -6.53 2.99 -6.76
N ASP A 21 -7.04 3.82 -7.68
CA ASP A 21 -6.55 5.19 -7.88
C ASP A 21 -6.68 6.07 -6.64
N GLU A 22 -7.79 5.92 -5.90
CA GLU A 22 -7.99 6.62 -4.62
C GLU A 22 -6.92 6.21 -3.60
N ILE A 23 -6.70 4.90 -3.43
CA ILE A 23 -5.69 4.38 -2.49
C ILE A 23 -4.28 4.81 -2.91
N PHE A 24 -3.96 4.80 -4.20
CA PHE A 24 -2.68 5.29 -4.71
C PHE A 24 -2.49 6.77 -4.41
N SER A 25 -3.52 7.59 -4.62
CA SER A 25 -3.46 9.02 -4.34
C SER A 25 -3.26 9.33 -2.86
N ILE A 26 -3.89 8.55 -1.96
CA ILE A 26 -3.75 8.72 -0.51
C ILE A 26 -2.36 8.29 -0.02
N LEU A 27 -1.83 7.17 -0.52
CA LEU A 27 -0.56 6.61 -0.04
C LEU A 27 0.67 7.23 -0.71
N MET A 28 0.57 7.58 -1.98
CA MET A 28 1.68 8.07 -2.81
C MET A 28 1.59 9.56 -3.14
N GLY A 29 0.53 10.24 -2.69
CA GLY A 29 0.39 11.68 -2.87
C GLY A 29 1.30 12.50 -1.95
N ASP A 30 1.35 13.80 -2.25
CA ASP A 30 2.24 14.75 -1.55
C ASP A 30 1.75 15.13 -0.15
N LYS A 31 0.45 14.91 0.11
CA LYS A 31 -0.18 15.29 1.38
C LYS A 31 0.14 14.25 2.45
N VAL A 32 0.81 14.70 3.51
CA VAL A 32 1.20 13.84 4.64
C VAL A 32 -0.01 13.46 5.50
N GLU A 33 -0.95 14.39 5.71
CA GLU A 33 -2.10 14.18 6.61
C GLU A 33 -2.99 12.99 6.22
N PRO A 34 -3.52 12.89 4.97
CA PRO A 34 -4.39 11.79 4.59
C PRO A 34 -3.69 10.43 4.66
N ARG A 35 -2.38 10.41 4.40
CA ARG A 35 -1.56 9.22 4.51
C ARG A 35 -1.40 8.77 5.96
N ARG A 36 -1.18 9.70 6.89
CA ARG A 36 -1.05 9.40 8.33
C ARG A 36 -2.34 8.79 8.87
N GLU A 37 -3.48 9.44 8.63
CA GLU A 37 -4.80 8.94 9.05
C GLU A 37 -5.08 7.54 8.50
N PHE A 38 -4.73 7.29 7.23
CA PHE A 38 -4.90 5.99 6.61
C PHE A 38 -4.05 4.90 7.29
N ILE A 39 -2.79 5.22 7.62
CA ILE A 39 -1.89 4.26 8.29
C ILE A 39 -2.38 4.00 9.72
N GLU A 40 -2.73 5.02 10.49
CA GLU A 40 -3.25 4.88 11.86
C GLU A 40 -4.50 3.99 11.92
N LYS A 41 -5.43 4.19 10.98
CA LYS A 41 -6.69 3.43 10.94
C LYS A 41 -6.49 1.96 10.60
N ASN A 42 -5.45 1.62 9.81
CA ASN A 42 -5.27 0.28 9.24
C ASN A 42 -4.09 -0.50 9.83
N ALA A 43 -3.14 0.17 10.48
CA ALA A 43 -1.95 -0.46 11.03
C ALA A 43 -2.17 -0.85 12.49
N ARG A 44 -2.23 -2.16 12.77
CA ARG A 44 -2.38 -2.69 14.14
C ARG A 44 -1.19 -2.39 15.08
N TYR A 45 -0.02 -2.04 14.54
CA TYR A 45 1.23 -1.83 15.31
C TYR A 45 2.15 -0.78 14.70
N ALA A 46 1.63 0.27 14.03
CA ALA A 46 2.50 1.34 13.53
C ALA A 46 3.20 2.01 14.72
N LYS A 47 4.50 1.74 14.89
CA LYS A 47 5.30 2.20 16.03
C LYS A 47 5.93 3.58 15.83
N ASP A 48 6.09 4.01 14.58
CA ASP A 48 6.90 5.20 14.24
C ASP A 48 6.19 6.06 13.19
N LEU A 49 5.09 6.72 13.55
CA LEU A 49 4.34 7.62 12.66
C LEU A 49 4.86 9.08 12.67
N ASP A 50 5.67 9.45 13.67
CA ASP A 50 6.02 10.85 13.97
C ASP A 50 7.53 11.15 14.07
N ILE A 51 8.41 10.30 13.52
CA ILE A 51 9.89 10.53 13.53
C ILE A 51 10.36 11.14 12.21
#